data_AF-A0A707PUU7-F1
#
_entry.id   AF-A0A707PUU7-F1
#
_cell.length_a   1.000
_cell.length_b   1.000
_cell.length_c   1.000
_cell.angle_alpha   90.00
_cell.angle_beta   90.00
_cell.angle_gamma   90.00
#
_symmetry.space_group_name_H-M   'P 1'
#
loop_
_entity.id
_entity.type
_entity.pdbx_description
1 polymer ?
#
loop_
_entity_poly.entity_id
_entity_poly.type
_entity_poly.pdbx_seq_one_letter_code
_entity_poly.pdbx_strand_id
1 'polypeptide(L)'
;QPQTLGILLLGVIAFGIGTAAGVLMAKLLNLCSKNKINPLIGSAGVSAVPMAARVSNKVGLESDAQNFLLMHAMGPNVAGVIGSAIAAGVMLKYVLAM
;
A
#
# COMPACT_ATOMS: atom_id res chain seq x y z
N GLN A 1 23.87 17.49 -5.07
CA GLN A 1 23.89 16.11 -5.62
C GLN A 1 22.67 15.91 -6.51
N PRO A 2 22.76 16.16 -7.83
CA PRO A 2 21.62 16.03 -8.75
C PRO A 2 21.06 14.60 -8.83
N GLN A 3 21.90 13.58 -8.56
CA GLN A 3 21.49 12.17 -8.53
C GLN A 3 20.45 11.88 -7.43
N THR A 4 20.57 12.52 -6.26
CA THR A 4 19.63 12.34 -5.15
C THR A 4 18.23 12.84 -5.51
N LEU A 5 18.15 13.94 -6.26
CA LEU A 5 16.89 14.51 -6.71
C LEU A 5 16.20 13.59 -7.74
N GLY A 6 16.99 12.95 -8.62
CA GLY A 6 16.50 11.96 -9.57
C GLY A 6 15.90 10.71 -8.89
N ILE A 7 16.56 10.19 -7.86
CA ILE A 7 16.06 9.04 -7.07
C ILE A 7 14.76 9.40 -6.34
N LEU A 8 14.70 10.61 -5.77
CA LEU A 8 13.50 11.09 -5.09
C LEU A 8 12.31 11.19 -6.06
N LEU A 9 12.51 11.77 -7.24
CA LEU A 9 11.48 11.89 -8.29
C LEU A 9 10.97 10.53 -8.75
N LEU A 10 11.88 9.59 -8.99
CA LEU A 10 11.53 8.22 -9.35
C LEU A 10 10.69 7.56 -8.24
N GLY A 11 11.08 7.77 -6.97
CA GLY A 11 10.34 7.29 -5.81
C GLY A 11 8.92 7.86 -5.73
N VAL A 12 8.73 9.17 -5.96
CA VAL A 12 7.40 9.79 -5.95
C VAL A 12 6.51 9.23 -7.05
N ILE A 13 7.04 9.07 -8.26
CA ILE A 13 6.29 8.51 -9.39
C ILE A 13 5.93 7.04 -9.10
N ALA A 14 6.87 6.24 -8.63
CA ALA A 14 6.64 4.84 -8.27
C ALA A 14 5.59 4.71 -7.16
N PHE A 15 5.65 5.57 -6.14
CA PHE A 15 4.67 5.58 -5.05
C PHE A 15 3.28 5.97 -5.54
N GLY A 16 3.18 6.98 -6.42
CA GLY A 16 1.93 7.39 -7.05
C GLY A 16 1.29 6.29 -7.89
N ILE A 17 2.08 5.59 -8.70
CA ILE A 17 1.59 4.43 -9.48
C ILE A 17 1.13 3.31 -8.54
N GLY A 18 1.90 3.00 -7.49
CA GLY A 18 1.55 1.99 -6.50
C GLY A 18 0.23 2.28 -5.79
N THR A 19 0.03 3.54 -5.36
CA THR A 19 -1.24 3.98 -4.77
C THR A 19 -2.40 3.87 -5.76
N ALA A 20 -2.23 4.34 -7.00
CA ALA A 20 -3.26 4.26 -8.02
C ALA A 20 -3.64 2.80 -8.34
N ALA A 21 -2.65 1.93 -8.49
CA ALA A 21 -2.86 0.50 -8.72
C ALA A 21 -3.60 -0.16 -7.54
N GLY A 22 -3.26 0.17 -6.30
CA GLY A 22 -3.96 -0.33 -5.11
C GLY A 22 -5.43 0.08 -5.06
N VAL A 23 -5.75 1.33 -5.40
CA VAL A 23 -7.14 1.82 -5.49
C VAL A 23 -7.91 1.13 -6.61
N LEU A 24 -7.29 0.97 -7.78
CA LEU A 24 -7.90 0.27 -8.92
C LEU A 24 -8.17 -1.21 -8.59
N MET A 25 -7.23 -1.87 -7.91
CA MET A 25 -7.40 -3.24 -7.45
C MET A 25 -8.58 -3.38 -6.47
N ALA A 26 -8.72 -2.46 -5.50
CA ALA A 26 -9.86 -2.47 -4.60
C ALA A 26 -11.20 -2.23 -5.33
N LYS A 27 -11.21 -1.40 -6.38
CA LYS A 27 -12.39 -1.24 -7.24
C LYS A 27 -12.70 -2.50 -8.04
N LEU A 28 -11.70 -3.21 -8.56
CA LEU A 28 -11.89 -4.49 -9.22
C LEU A 28 -12.46 -5.55 -8.26
N LEU A 29 -11.96 -5.61 -7.03
CA LEU A 29 -12.49 -6.52 -6.01
C LEU A 29 -13.96 -6.23 -5.68
N ASN A 30 -14.38 -4.97 -5.74
CA ASN A 30 -15.79 -4.60 -5.57
C ASN A 30 -16.71 -5.07 -6.69
N LEU A 31 -16.17 -5.44 -7.86
CA LEU A 31 -16.97 -6.01 -8.95
C LEU A 31 -17.39 -7.46 -8.63
N CYS A 32 -16.55 -8.20 -7.92
CA CYS A 32 -16.79 -9.59 -7.56
C CYS A 32 -17.37 -9.76 -6.15
N SER A 33 -17.19 -8.78 -5.26
CA SER A 33 -17.62 -8.86 -3.87
C SER A 33 -19.06 -8.38 -3.67
N LYS A 34 -19.87 -9.17 -2.95
CA LYS A 34 -21.22 -8.75 -2.51
C LYS A 34 -21.16 -7.60 -1.50
N ASN A 35 -20.09 -7.56 -0.69
CA ASN A 35 -19.84 -6.49 0.28
C ASN A 35 -18.81 -5.53 -0.32
N LYS A 36 -19.22 -4.28 -0.53
CA LYS A 36 -18.34 -3.25 -1.11
C LYS A 36 -17.27 -2.84 -0.10
N ILE A 37 -16.02 -2.87 -0.53
CA ILE A 37 -14.84 -2.42 0.20
C ILE A 37 -14.57 -0.96 -0.16
N ASN A 38 -14.21 -0.12 0.81
CA ASN A 38 -13.81 1.25 0.50
C ASN A 38 -12.49 1.23 -0.33
N PRO A 39 -12.43 1.84 -1.54
CA PRO A 39 -11.22 1.85 -2.36
C PRO A 39 -9.99 2.46 -1.68
N LEU A 40 -10.18 3.32 -0.67
CA LEU A 40 -9.09 3.87 0.15
C LEU A 40 -8.34 2.80 0.97
N ILE A 41 -8.96 1.64 1.22
CA ILE A 41 -8.25 0.50 1.82
C ILE A 41 -7.20 -0.05 0.84
N GLY A 42 -7.48 0.01 -0.47
CA GLY A 42 -6.52 -0.38 -1.51
C GLY A 42 -5.29 0.52 -1.56
N SER A 43 -5.45 1.84 -1.37
CA SER A 43 -4.31 2.76 -1.27
C SER A 43 -3.45 2.54 -0.02
N ALA A 44 -3.94 1.85 1.01
CA ALA A 44 -3.15 1.56 2.20
C ALA A 44 -2.10 0.47 1.98
N GLY A 45 -2.16 -0.28 0.88
CA GLY A 45 -1.23 -1.38 0.56
C GLY A 45 0.16 -0.96 0.09
N VAL A 46 0.47 0.34 -0.02
CA VAL A 46 1.84 0.82 -0.32
C VAL A 46 2.77 0.66 0.87
N SER A 47 4.06 0.39 0.60
CA SER A 47 5.10 -0.05 1.55
C SER A 47 5.48 0.90 2.72
N ALA A 48 4.67 1.91 3.03
CA ALA A 48 4.90 2.84 4.13
C ALA A 48 4.07 2.44 5.37
N VAL A 49 4.47 1.38 6.08
CA VAL A 49 3.84 1.00 7.36
C VAL A 49 4.27 1.94 8.49
N PRO A 50 3.34 2.40 9.38
CA PRO A 50 1.88 2.34 9.29
C PRO A 50 1.27 3.58 8.58
N MET A 51 2.12 4.46 8.03
CA MET A 51 1.74 5.77 7.51
C MET A 51 0.67 5.70 6.40
N ALA A 52 0.78 4.78 5.43
CA ALA A 52 -0.20 4.65 4.33
C ALA A 52 -1.62 4.34 4.82
N ALA A 53 -1.75 3.52 5.87
CA ALA A 53 -3.03 3.22 6.49
C ALA A 53 -3.59 4.43 7.26
N ARG A 54 -2.72 5.18 7.95
CA ARG A 54 -3.11 6.41 8.65
C ARG A 54 -3.55 7.52 7.69
N VAL A 55 -2.85 7.69 6.57
CA VAL A 55 -3.22 8.65 5.52
C VAL A 55 -4.56 8.28 4.90
N SER A 56 -4.76 7.00 4.56
CA SER A 56 -6.04 6.52 4.02
C SER A 56 -7.20 6.74 5.01
N ASN A 57 -6.97 6.53 6.31
CA ASN A 57 -7.95 6.84 7.35
C ASN A 57 -8.21 8.34 7.49
N LYS A 58 -7.17 9.18 7.44
CA LYS A 58 -7.31 10.65 7.51
C LYS A 58 -8.16 11.17 6.35
N VAL A 59 -7.84 10.78 5.12
CA VAL A 59 -8.60 11.17 3.91
C VAL A 59 -10.02 10.60 3.95
N GLY A 60 -10.19 9.40 4.49
CA GLY A 60 -11.50 8.79 4.74
C GLY A 60 -12.36 9.63 5.69
N LEU A 61 -11.78 10.10 6.81
CA LEU A 61 -12.45 10.94 7.80
C LEU A 61 -12.71 12.37 7.30
N GLU A 62 -11.85 12.91 6.43
CA GLU A 62 -12.08 14.20 5.76
C GLU A 62 -13.27 14.12 4.79
N SER A 63 -13.50 12.95 4.18
CA SER A 63 -14.64 12.73 3.29
C SER A 63 -15.93 12.37 4.04
N ASP A 64 -15.82 11.58 5.12
CA ASP A 64 -16.92 11.17 5.99
C ASP A 64 -16.39 10.84 7.39
N ALA A 65 -16.84 11.61 8.40
CA ALA A 65 -16.39 11.48 9.78
C ALA A 65 -16.77 10.14 10.46
N GLN A 66 -17.66 9.34 9.86
CA GLN A 66 -18.01 7.99 10.33
C GLN A 66 -17.18 6.89 9.64
N ASN A 67 -16.36 7.23 8.65
CA ASN A 67 -15.64 6.27 7.83
C ASN A 67 -14.28 5.89 8.45
N PHE A 68 -14.32 5.04 9.48
CA PHE A 68 -13.12 4.55 10.18
C PHE A 68 -12.43 3.41 9.43
N LEU A 69 -11.46 3.75 8.60
CA LEU A 69 -10.77 2.79 7.73
C LEU A 69 -9.54 2.15 8.37
N LEU A 70 -8.98 2.73 9.45
CA LEU A 70 -7.68 2.35 9.99
C LEU A 70 -7.56 0.83 10.23
N MET A 71 -8.53 0.23 10.92
CA MET A 71 -8.48 -1.20 11.28
C MET A 71 -8.50 -2.12 10.06
N HIS A 72 -9.13 -1.70 8.97
CA HIS A 72 -9.22 -2.48 7.74
C HIS A 72 -8.00 -2.22 6.84
N ALA A 73 -7.55 -0.98 6.80
CA ALA A 73 -6.38 -0.51 6.05
C ALA A 73 -5.06 -1.09 6.59
N MET A 74 -4.98 -1.45 7.88
CA MET A 74 -3.80 -2.08 8.45
C MET A 74 -3.54 -3.49 7.91
N GLY A 75 -4.58 -4.25 7.54
CA GLY A 75 -4.42 -5.60 6.98
C GLY A 75 -3.55 -5.63 5.72
N PRO A 76 -3.96 -4.94 4.63
CA PRO A 76 -3.17 -4.84 3.41
C PRO A 76 -1.77 -4.26 3.62
N ASN A 77 -1.63 -3.27 4.50
CA ASN A 77 -0.35 -2.60 4.75
C ASN A 77 0.65 -3.54 5.45
N VAL A 78 0.21 -4.26 6.50
CA VAL A 78 1.05 -5.23 7.23
C VAL A 78 1.38 -6.44 6.36
N ALA A 79 0.42 -6.91 5.54
CA ALA A 79 0.66 -8.01 4.60
C ALA A 79 1.80 -7.70 3.62
N GLY A 80 1.89 -6.45 3.12
CA GLY A 80 2.96 -6.03 2.23
C GLY A 80 4.36 -6.11 2.86
N VAL A 81 4.50 -5.70 4.12
CA VAL A 81 5.79 -5.78 4.85
C VAL A 81 6.18 -7.22 5.12
N ILE A 82 5.25 -8.06 5.57
CA ILE A 82 5.52 -9.48 5.80
C ILE A 82 5.92 -10.17 4.48
N GLY A 83 5.18 -9.92 3.40
CA GLY A 83 5.50 -10.49 2.08
C GLY A 83 6.88 -10.08 1.58
N SER A 84 7.24 -8.81 1.76
CA SER A 84 8.57 -8.30 1.36
C SER A 84 9.69 -8.90 2.21
N ALA A 85 9.48 -9.07 3.52
CA ALA A 85 10.45 -9.71 4.41
C ALA A 85 10.67 -11.20 4.05
N ILE A 86 9.59 -11.92 3.72
CA ILE A 86 9.67 -13.31 3.27
C ILE A 86 10.41 -13.39 1.93
N ALA A 87 10.06 -12.54 0.96
CA ALA A 87 10.71 -12.51 -0.35
C ALA A 87 12.22 -12.22 -0.24
N ALA A 88 12.61 -11.24 0.60
CA ALA A 88 14.00 -10.94 0.89
C ALA A 88 14.72 -12.13 1.56
N GLY A 89 14.09 -12.77 2.55
CA GLY A 89 14.65 -13.95 3.22
C GLY A 89 14.87 -15.12 2.27
N VAL A 90 13.91 -15.38 1.37
CA VAL A 90 14.03 -16.42 0.33
C VAL A 90 15.12 -16.07 -0.68
N MET A 91 15.19 -14.81 -1.13
CA MET A 91 16.23 -14.34 -2.04
C MET A 91 17.63 -14.53 -1.43
N LEU A 92 17.83 -14.13 -0.17
CA LEU A 92 19.10 -14.31 0.54
C LEU A 92 19.49 -15.79 0.65
N LYS A 93 18.52 -16.68 0.93
CA LYS A 93 18.77 -18.13 0.96
C LYS A 93 19.31 -18.65 -0.37
N TYR A 94 18.74 -18.22 -1.50
CA TYR A 94 19.21 -18.66 -2.82
C TYR A 94 20.53 -18.02 -3.24
N VAL A 95 20.77 -16.76 -2.89
CA VAL A 95 22.05 -16.08 -3.18
C VAL A 95 23.18 -16.66 -2.34
N LEU A 96 22.95 -16.98 -1.07
CA LEU A 96 23.95 -17.59 -0.18
C LEU A 96 24.16 -19.10 -0.46
N ALA A 97 23.24 -19.74 -1.18
CA ALA A 97 23.37 -21.14 -1.61
C ALA A 97 24.12 -21.31 -2.95
N MET A 98 24.52 -20.20 -3.57
CA MET A 98 25.33 -20.15 -4.80
C MET A 98 26.78 -19.79 -4.45
#